data_AF-A0A4Z0JD28-F1
#
_entry.id   AF-A0A4Z0JD28-F1
#
_cell.length_a   1.000
_cell.length_b   1.000
_cell.length_c   1.000
_cell.angle_alpha   90.00
_cell.angle_beta   90.00
_cell.angle_gamma   90.00
#
_symmetry.space_group_name_H-M   'P 1'
#
loop_
_entity.id
_entity.type
_entity.pdbx_description
1 polymer ?
#
loop_
_entity_poly.entity_id
_entity_poly.type
_entity_poly.pdbx_seq_one_letter_code
_entity_poly.pdbx_strand_id
1 'polypeptide(L)'
;MKKTWIVAATLMSFGVLGGLGQTQTASAATKLGTSVPKSLRGTWYDLNSQMGIMRVKMTAKTYSISTGFFIKGKWTPNWNGGRTYKLGKKVKLHKTFTISAKNNKRGYRTITVRHYNYSYVKSQYKLTKSRWHQTQVLDHKARVYSNKGQFETTDSYPSELVQHSNPAKYFYDEFGIGSVD
;
A
#
# COMPACT_ATOMS: atom_id res chain seq x y z
N MET A 1 47.12 -51.65 -9.99
CA MET A 1 46.37 -50.37 -10.09
C MET A 1 47.15 -49.33 -9.31
N LYS A 2 48.05 -48.57 -9.96
CA LYS A 2 47.87 -47.20 -10.50
C LYS A 2 47.57 -46.10 -9.44
N LYS A 3 48.66 -45.38 -9.13
CA LYS A 3 48.84 -43.92 -8.92
C LYS A 3 48.51 -43.30 -7.56
N THR A 4 49.59 -43.09 -6.80
CA THR A 4 49.83 -41.99 -5.87
C THR A 4 49.60 -40.64 -6.53
N TRP A 5 48.98 -39.70 -5.81
CA TRP A 5 49.11 -38.27 -6.05
C TRP A 5 49.27 -37.56 -4.70
N ILE A 6 50.45 -36.97 -4.50
CA ILE A 6 50.69 -35.85 -3.61
C ILE A 6 50.33 -34.59 -4.42
N VAL A 7 49.46 -33.72 -3.91
CA VAL A 7 49.42 -32.33 -4.35
C VAL A 7 49.42 -31.42 -3.12
N ALA A 8 50.32 -30.45 -3.21
CA ALA A 8 50.73 -29.47 -2.23
C ALA A 8 49.64 -28.48 -1.80
N ALA A 9 49.95 -27.83 -0.69
CA ALA A 9 49.29 -26.68 -0.09
C ALA A 9 49.36 -25.40 -0.94
N THR A 10 48.81 -24.31 -0.37
CA THR A 10 48.90 -22.88 -0.73
C THR A 10 47.91 -22.46 -1.85
N LEU A 11 47.18 -21.34 -1.81
CA LEU A 11 47.34 -20.04 -1.14
C LEU A 11 45.99 -19.47 -0.67
N MET A 12 46.03 -18.81 0.48
CA MET A 12 45.12 -17.70 0.79
C MET A 12 45.35 -16.58 -0.23
N SER A 13 44.31 -16.20 -0.98
CA SER A 13 44.27 -14.97 -1.75
C SER A 13 43.19 -14.04 -1.20
N PHE A 14 43.61 -13.20 -0.27
CA PHE A 14 42.98 -11.90 -0.06
C PHE A 14 43.17 -11.08 -1.36
N GLY A 15 42.11 -10.99 -2.16
CA GLY A 15 42.03 -10.05 -3.28
C GLY A 15 41.16 -8.87 -2.88
N VAL A 16 41.79 -7.78 -2.44
CA VAL A 16 41.18 -6.45 -2.33
C VAL A 16 41.61 -5.66 -3.57
N LEU A 17 40.63 -5.00 -4.20
CA LEU A 17 40.69 -3.95 -5.23
C LEU A 17 40.42 -4.36 -6.69
N GLY A 18 39.38 -3.73 -7.25
CA GLY A 18 39.32 -3.40 -8.68
C GLY A 18 38.24 -4.13 -9.47
N GLY A 19 37.00 -3.64 -9.44
CA GLY A 19 35.96 -4.18 -10.31
C GLY A 19 34.63 -3.45 -10.16
N LEU A 20 34.46 -2.43 -11.00
CA LEU A 20 33.18 -1.79 -11.30
C LEU A 20 32.12 -2.86 -11.58
N GLY A 21 31.23 -3.07 -10.62
CA GLY A 21 30.24 -4.13 -10.71
C GLY A 21 29.27 -4.07 -9.55
N GLN A 22 28.79 -2.87 -9.22
CA GLN A 22 27.51 -2.77 -8.52
C GLN A 22 26.49 -3.44 -9.44
N THR A 23 26.24 -4.71 -9.15
CA THR A 23 25.17 -5.51 -9.68
C THR A 23 23.89 -4.73 -9.39
N GLN A 24 23.46 -3.94 -10.37
CA GLN A 24 22.08 -3.51 -10.46
C GLN A 24 21.28 -4.81 -10.48
N THR A 25 20.75 -5.17 -9.32
CA THR A 25 19.81 -6.27 -9.17
C THR A 25 18.61 -5.85 -10.02
N ALA A 26 18.60 -6.31 -11.27
CA ALA A 26 17.50 -6.08 -12.20
C ALA A 26 16.23 -6.57 -11.47
N SER A 27 15.43 -5.60 -11.02
CA SER A 27 14.24 -5.85 -10.22
C SER A 27 13.34 -6.78 -11.01
N ALA A 28 13.26 -8.05 -10.60
CA ALA A 28 12.31 -9.01 -11.16
C ALA A 28 10.94 -8.32 -11.25
N ALA A 29 10.46 -8.11 -12.49
CA ALA A 29 9.24 -7.37 -12.73
C ALA A 29 8.12 -8.02 -11.92
N THR A 30 7.64 -7.31 -10.89
CA THR A 30 6.64 -7.86 -9.99
C THR A 30 5.36 -8.09 -10.80
N LYS A 31 4.95 -9.35 -10.95
CA LYS A 31 3.69 -9.69 -11.64
C LYS A 31 2.54 -8.90 -11.02
N LEU A 32 1.70 -8.31 -11.86
CA LEU A 32 0.53 -7.53 -11.44
C LEU A 32 -0.71 -8.41 -11.33
N GLY A 33 -1.54 -8.14 -10.33
CA GLY A 33 -2.82 -8.81 -10.12
C GLY A 33 -3.89 -8.31 -11.09
N THR A 34 -4.85 -9.18 -11.39
CA THR A 34 -5.95 -8.90 -12.32
C THR A 34 -7.23 -8.45 -11.61
N SER A 35 -7.30 -8.53 -10.28
CA SER A 35 -8.39 -7.98 -9.46
C SER A 35 -7.94 -7.75 -8.02
N VAL A 36 -8.65 -6.89 -7.29
CA VAL A 36 -8.49 -6.79 -5.83
C VAL A 36 -9.10 -8.04 -5.18
N PRO A 37 -8.38 -8.77 -4.29
CA PRO A 37 -8.92 -9.93 -3.59
C PRO A 37 -10.19 -9.62 -2.79
N LYS A 38 -11.14 -10.56 -2.72
CA LYS A 38 -12.45 -10.36 -2.05
C LYS A 38 -12.28 -9.88 -0.60
N SER A 39 -11.30 -10.40 0.12
CA SER A 39 -11.01 -10.06 1.52
C SER A 39 -10.61 -8.59 1.76
N LEU A 40 -10.18 -7.86 0.73
CA LEU A 40 -9.81 -6.44 0.86
C LEU A 40 -10.92 -5.50 0.36
N ARG A 41 -11.96 -6.03 -0.29
CA ARG A 41 -13.03 -5.22 -0.88
C ARG A 41 -13.93 -4.63 0.20
N GLY A 42 -14.57 -3.52 -0.12
CA GLY A 42 -15.48 -2.79 0.76
C GLY A 42 -15.07 -1.34 0.92
N THR A 43 -15.69 -0.68 1.90
CA THR A 43 -15.37 0.71 2.26
C THR A 43 -14.91 0.72 3.71
N TRP A 44 -13.71 1.22 3.91
CA TRP A 44 -12.96 1.16 5.15
C TRP A 44 -12.65 2.57 5.62
N TYR A 45 -12.70 2.79 6.92
CA TYR A 45 -12.59 4.10 7.53
C TYR A 45 -11.61 4.10 8.69
N ASP A 46 -10.91 5.20 8.87
CA ASP A 46 -10.08 5.46 10.04
C ASP A 46 -10.14 6.95 10.38
N LEU A 47 -10.02 7.29 11.65
CA LEU A 47 -9.98 8.68 12.07
C LEU A 47 -8.54 9.21 11.95
N ASN A 48 -8.29 10.03 10.93
CA ASN A 48 -7.02 10.72 10.78
C ASN A 48 -7.14 12.11 11.42
N SER A 49 -6.80 12.20 12.70
CA SER A 49 -7.10 13.33 13.60
C SER A 49 -6.77 14.73 13.07
N GLN A 50 -5.83 14.88 12.13
CA GLN A 50 -5.46 16.18 11.56
C GLN A 50 -6.16 16.54 10.24
N MET A 51 -6.69 15.56 9.49
CA MET A 51 -7.24 15.79 8.14
C MET A 51 -8.70 15.36 7.98
N GLY A 52 -9.28 14.75 9.01
CA GLY A 52 -10.65 14.23 9.03
C GLY A 52 -10.69 12.71 8.96
N ILE A 53 -11.75 12.16 8.41
CA ILE A 53 -11.88 10.71 8.29
C ILE A 53 -11.10 10.28 7.05
N MET A 54 -10.24 9.27 7.15
CA MET A 54 -9.69 8.58 5.99
C MET A 54 -10.70 7.55 5.51
N ARG A 55 -10.95 7.51 4.19
CA ARG A 55 -11.80 6.49 3.56
C ARG A 55 -11.06 5.80 2.43
N VAL A 56 -11.00 4.47 2.51
CA VAL A 56 -10.53 3.61 1.43
C VAL A 56 -11.70 2.79 0.88
N LYS A 57 -11.99 2.93 -0.40
CA LYS A 57 -13.01 2.14 -1.10
C LYS A 57 -12.36 1.24 -2.14
N MET A 58 -12.60 -0.06 -2.05
CA MET A 58 -12.06 -1.08 -2.93
C MET A 58 -13.16 -1.96 -3.51
N THR A 59 -13.20 -2.08 -4.83
CA THR A 59 -13.96 -3.13 -5.53
C THR A 59 -12.99 -4.05 -6.26
N ALA A 60 -13.49 -5.04 -7.01
CA ALA A 60 -12.64 -5.91 -7.82
C ALA A 60 -11.74 -5.13 -8.81
N LYS A 61 -12.19 -3.97 -9.29
CA LYS A 61 -11.56 -3.21 -10.40
C LYS A 61 -11.43 -1.72 -10.12
N THR A 62 -11.89 -1.22 -8.98
CA THR A 62 -11.78 0.19 -8.61
C THR A 62 -11.17 0.36 -7.23
N TYR A 63 -10.45 1.46 -7.08
CA TYR A 63 -9.79 1.87 -5.84
C TYR A 63 -10.00 3.37 -5.65
N SER A 64 -10.30 3.80 -4.43
CA SER A 64 -10.34 5.20 -4.04
C SER A 64 -9.78 5.32 -2.63
N ILE A 65 -8.95 6.34 -2.43
CA ILE A 65 -8.50 6.78 -1.12
C ILE A 65 -8.69 8.30 -1.07
N SER A 66 -9.34 8.76 -0.01
CA SER A 66 -9.66 10.16 0.21
C SER A 66 -9.75 10.43 1.70
N THR A 67 -9.48 11.67 2.09
CA THR A 67 -9.85 12.18 3.41
C THR A 67 -11.08 13.07 3.25
N GLY A 68 -11.92 13.17 4.27
CA GLY A 68 -13.13 13.98 4.22
C GLY A 68 -14.02 13.83 5.45
N PHE A 69 -15.25 14.28 5.30
CA PHE A 69 -16.27 14.29 6.34
C PHE A 69 -17.60 13.78 5.80
N PHE A 70 -18.49 13.38 6.71
CA PHE A 70 -19.90 13.20 6.35
C PHE A 70 -20.63 14.53 6.52
N ILE A 71 -21.31 15.00 5.47
CA ILE A 71 -22.17 16.19 5.49
C ILE A 71 -23.54 15.72 5.04
N LYS A 72 -24.54 15.86 5.91
CA LYS A 72 -25.92 15.37 5.71
C LYS A 72 -25.94 13.88 5.36
N GLY A 73 -25.19 13.08 6.12
CA GLY A 73 -25.02 11.64 5.90
C GLY A 73 -24.18 11.26 4.68
N LYS A 74 -23.75 12.22 3.84
CA LYS A 74 -23.04 11.96 2.58
C LYS A 74 -21.56 12.23 2.72
N TRP A 75 -20.75 11.35 2.14
CA TRP A 75 -19.31 11.54 2.11
C TRP A 75 -18.89 12.73 1.23
N THR A 76 -18.23 13.71 1.85
CA THR A 76 -17.67 14.89 1.19
C THR A 76 -16.15 14.88 1.35
N PRO A 77 -15.39 14.54 0.29
CA PRO A 77 -13.93 14.48 0.36
C PRO A 77 -13.30 15.89 0.39
N ASN A 78 -12.34 16.11 1.28
CA ASN A 78 -11.50 17.33 1.33
C ASN A 78 -10.09 17.09 0.76
N TRP A 79 -9.64 15.83 0.64
CA TRP A 79 -8.39 15.45 0.00
C TRP A 79 -8.62 14.47 -1.16
N ASN A 80 -7.85 14.65 -2.25
CA ASN A 80 -7.90 13.87 -3.48
C ASN A 80 -9.29 13.81 -4.17
N GLY A 81 -10.24 14.66 -3.75
CA GLY A 81 -11.57 14.83 -4.36
C GLY A 81 -12.40 13.55 -4.48
N GLY A 82 -12.13 12.52 -3.67
CA GLY A 82 -12.81 11.22 -3.79
C GLY A 82 -12.53 10.50 -5.12
N ARG A 83 -11.41 10.82 -5.78
CA ARG A 83 -11.06 10.22 -7.08
C ARG A 83 -11.06 8.70 -7.03
N THR A 84 -11.65 8.11 -8.06
CA THR A 84 -11.71 6.66 -8.23
C THR A 84 -10.80 6.23 -9.39
N TYR A 85 -9.83 5.38 -9.08
CA TYR A 85 -8.89 4.79 -10.02
C TYR A 85 -9.44 3.47 -10.53
N LYS A 86 -9.24 3.19 -11.83
CA LYS A 86 -9.57 1.90 -12.45
C LYS A 86 -8.34 0.99 -12.49
N LEU A 87 -8.52 -0.32 -12.35
CA LEU A 87 -7.41 -1.27 -12.46
C LEU A 87 -6.84 -1.22 -13.89
N GLY A 88 -5.51 -1.08 -14.00
CA GLY A 88 -4.82 -1.06 -15.29
C GLY A 88 -3.52 -1.87 -15.27
N LYS A 89 -2.92 -2.04 -16.44
CA LYS A 89 -1.60 -2.67 -16.60
C LYS A 89 -0.44 -1.74 -16.21
N LYS A 90 -0.69 -0.42 -16.17
CA LYS A 90 0.27 0.63 -15.81
C LYS A 90 -0.46 1.67 -14.95
N VAL A 91 0.27 2.34 -14.07
CA VAL A 91 -0.24 3.46 -13.26
C VAL A 91 -0.23 4.74 -14.09
N LYS A 92 -1.40 5.37 -14.23
CA LYS A 92 -1.61 6.65 -14.92
C LYS A 92 -2.14 7.67 -13.92
N LEU A 93 -1.61 8.88 -13.96
CA LEU A 93 -2.03 10.01 -13.11
C LEU A 93 -3.56 10.11 -13.07
N HIS A 94 -4.12 10.08 -11.86
CA HIS A 94 -5.56 10.23 -11.58
C HIS A 94 -6.50 9.26 -12.32
N LYS A 95 -5.98 8.24 -12.99
CA LYS A 95 -6.77 7.37 -13.88
C LYS A 95 -6.73 5.91 -13.45
N THR A 96 -5.53 5.36 -13.26
CA THR A 96 -5.38 3.92 -13.04
C THR A 96 -4.54 3.57 -11.82
N PHE A 97 -4.86 2.42 -11.22
CA PHE A 97 -4.03 1.78 -10.21
C PHE A 97 -3.55 0.42 -10.70
N THR A 98 -2.48 -0.08 -10.07
CA THR A 98 -2.04 -1.48 -10.18
C THR A 98 -2.09 -2.14 -8.81
N ILE A 99 -2.17 -3.47 -8.78
CA ILE A 99 -2.07 -4.26 -7.55
C ILE A 99 -1.04 -5.38 -7.72
N SER A 100 -0.32 -5.75 -6.66
CA SER A 100 0.59 -6.89 -6.71
C SER A 100 -0.17 -8.21 -6.94
N ALA A 101 0.39 -9.11 -7.76
CA ALA A 101 -0.22 -10.43 -8.03
C ALA A 101 -0.16 -11.38 -6.83
N LYS A 102 0.77 -11.16 -5.90
CA LYS A 102 0.94 -11.94 -4.67
C LYS A 102 1.07 -11.02 -3.46
N ASN A 103 0.84 -11.60 -2.29
CA ASN A 103 1.18 -10.94 -1.03
C ASN A 103 2.71 -10.83 -0.92
N ASN A 104 3.21 -9.80 -0.24
CA ASN A 104 4.61 -9.76 0.20
C ASN A 104 4.85 -10.75 1.36
N LYS A 105 6.10 -10.89 1.81
CA LYS A 105 6.49 -11.79 2.92
C LYS A 105 5.74 -11.54 4.24
N ARG A 106 5.15 -10.35 4.41
CA ARG A 106 4.38 -9.96 5.61
C ARG A 106 2.86 -10.12 5.43
N GLY A 107 2.42 -10.57 4.25
CA GLY A 107 1.01 -10.83 3.94
C GLY A 107 0.27 -9.66 3.27
N TYR A 108 0.94 -8.57 2.90
CA TYR A 108 0.27 -7.41 2.31
C TYR A 108 0.15 -7.48 0.79
N ARG A 109 -0.96 -6.97 0.26
CA ARG A 109 -1.11 -6.58 -1.14
C ARG A 109 -0.70 -5.13 -1.32
N THR A 110 0.07 -4.84 -2.35
CA THR A 110 0.47 -3.47 -2.68
C THR A 110 -0.43 -2.93 -3.78
N ILE A 111 -1.16 -1.86 -3.51
CA ILE A 111 -1.84 -1.02 -4.51
C ILE A 111 -0.94 0.17 -4.82
N THR A 112 -0.68 0.43 -6.10
CA THR A 112 0.09 1.60 -6.54
C THR A 112 -0.79 2.54 -7.35
N VAL A 113 -0.73 3.82 -7.01
CA VAL A 113 -1.45 4.92 -7.67
C VAL A 113 -0.52 6.11 -7.88
N ARG A 114 -0.95 7.05 -8.72
CA ARG A 114 -0.27 8.33 -8.93
C ARG A 114 -1.26 9.45 -8.65
N HIS A 115 -1.11 10.07 -7.48
CA HIS A 115 -1.93 11.20 -7.01
C HIS A 115 -1.38 12.54 -7.51
N TYR A 116 -0.07 12.65 -7.72
CA TYR A 116 0.58 13.89 -8.12
C TYR A 116 1.43 13.66 -9.37
N ASN A 117 1.76 14.75 -10.07
CA ASN A 117 2.60 14.69 -11.26
C ASN A 117 3.99 14.10 -10.97
N TYR A 118 4.49 14.21 -9.76
CA TYR A 118 5.88 13.87 -9.47
C TYR A 118 6.07 12.64 -8.58
N SER A 119 4.98 12.05 -8.08
CA SER A 119 5.07 10.95 -7.13
C SER A 119 4.02 9.86 -7.29
N TYR A 120 4.44 8.63 -6.98
CA TYR A 120 3.61 7.44 -6.83
C TYR A 120 3.37 7.18 -5.35
N VAL A 121 2.17 6.72 -5.02
CA VAL A 121 1.85 6.22 -3.68
C VAL A 121 1.67 4.72 -3.77
N LYS A 122 2.41 4.00 -2.92
CA LYS A 122 2.26 2.55 -2.71
C LYS A 122 1.58 2.33 -1.37
N SER A 123 0.31 1.99 -1.42
CA SER A 123 -0.47 1.58 -0.26
C SER A 123 -0.40 0.06 -0.11
N GLN A 124 -0.13 -0.42 1.10
CA GLN A 124 -0.08 -1.83 1.45
C GLN A 124 -1.24 -2.17 2.35
N TYR A 125 -1.97 -3.24 2.01
CA TYR A 125 -3.18 -3.65 2.69
C TYR A 125 -3.13 -5.12 3.11
N LYS A 126 -3.59 -5.40 4.34
CA LYS A 126 -3.75 -6.74 4.87
C LYS A 126 -4.98 -6.79 5.78
N LEU A 127 -5.86 -7.77 5.57
CA LEU A 127 -6.92 -8.06 6.52
C LEU A 127 -6.31 -8.74 7.76
N THR A 128 -6.57 -8.20 8.94
CA THR A 128 -6.06 -8.71 10.21
C THR A 128 -7.14 -8.60 11.30
N LYS A 129 -6.92 -9.24 12.45
CA LYS A 129 -7.67 -8.95 13.67
C LYS A 129 -7.11 -7.66 14.29
N SER A 130 -7.99 -6.76 14.71
CA SER A 130 -7.63 -5.52 15.41
C SER A 130 -6.86 -5.86 16.68
N ARG A 131 -5.86 -5.02 17.00
CA ARG A 131 -5.13 -5.10 18.27
C ARG A 131 -6.00 -4.68 19.45
N TRP A 132 -7.04 -3.89 19.21
CA TRP A 132 -7.81 -3.20 20.24
C TRP A 132 -9.23 -3.77 20.39
N HIS A 133 -9.88 -4.09 19.27
CA HIS A 133 -11.34 -4.30 19.28
C HIS A 133 -11.79 -5.73 18.93
N GLN A 134 -10.86 -6.69 18.82
CA GLN A 134 -11.13 -8.07 18.39
C GLN A 134 -11.90 -8.24 17.06
N THR A 135 -12.18 -7.16 16.34
CA THR A 135 -12.86 -7.15 15.04
C THR A 135 -11.86 -7.33 13.90
N GLN A 136 -12.36 -7.65 12.70
CA GLN A 136 -11.53 -7.62 11.51
C GLN A 136 -11.31 -6.18 11.05
N VAL A 137 -10.06 -5.85 10.76
CA VAL A 137 -9.65 -4.53 10.29
C VAL A 137 -8.73 -4.66 9.09
N LEU A 138 -8.69 -3.60 8.29
CA LEU A 138 -7.77 -3.47 7.19
C LEU A 138 -6.55 -2.69 7.67
N ASP A 139 -5.47 -3.41 7.97
CA ASP A 139 -4.17 -2.80 8.28
C ASP A 139 -3.61 -2.15 7.01
N HIS A 140 -3.28 -0.86 7.13
CA HIS A 140 -2.86 -0.01 6.03
C HIS A 140 -1.54 0.69 6.33
N LYS A 141 -0.68 0.73 5.30
CA LYS A 141 0.60 1.47 5.31
C LYS A 141 0.79 2.12 3.96
N ALA A 142 1.13 3.41 3.92
CA ALA A 142 1.38 4.12 2.67
C ALA A 142 2.79 4.67 2.59
N ARG A 143 3.39 4.58 1.41
CA ARG A 143 4.69 5.18 1.10
C ARG A 143 4.61 5.97 -0.19
N VAL A 144 5.17 7.17 -0.17
CA VAL A 144 5.29 8.06 -1.31
C VAL A 144 6.69 7.91 -1.92
N TYR A 145 6.73 7.78 -3.24
CA TYR A 145 7.95 7.65 -4.01
C TYR A 145 7.95 8.68 -5.12
N SER A 146 9.10 9.29 -5.39
CA SER A 146 9.31 10.14 -6.56
C SER A 146 9.17 9.34 -7.86
N ASN A 147 9.00 10.02 -8.99
CA ASN A 147 9.04 9.39 -10.30
C ASN A 147 10.37 8.67 -10.60
N LYS A 148 11.46 9.04 -9.91
CA LYS A 148 12.77 8.37 -9.99
C LYS A 148 12.85 7.12 -9.10
N GLY A 149 11.75 6.75 -8.44
CA GLY A 149 11.68 5.62 -7.52
C GLY A 149 12.32 5.86 -6.16
N GLN A 150 12.78 7.09 -5.89
CA GLN A 150 13.33 7.46 -4.59
C GLN A 150 12.20 7.57 -3.57
N PHE A 151 12.43 7.02 -2.40
CA PHE A 151 11.50 7.13 -1.28
C PHE A 151 11.48 8.58 -0.79
N GLU A 152 10.30 9.21 -0.73
CA GLU A 152 10.15 10.61 -0.31
C GLU A 152 9.65 10.69 1.12
N THR A 153 8.49 10.09 1.39
CA THR A 153 7.84 10.13 2.71
C THR A 153 7.08 8.83 2.98
N THR A 154 6.94 8.48 4.25
CA THR A 154 6.01 7.42 4.67
C THR A 154 4.91 8.11 5.46
N ASP A 155 3.65 7.90 5.07
CA ASP A 155 2.51 8.06 5.97
C ASP A 155 2.58 6.87 6.93
N SER A 156 3.38 7.06 8.00
CA SER A 156 4.01 5.96 8.76
C SER A 156 3.18 5.40 9.88
N TYR A 157 1.96 5.87 10.08
CA TYR A 157 1.14 5.30 11.12
C TYR A 157 0.36 4.13 10.54
N PRO A 158 0.64 2.89 10.97
CA PRO A 158 -0.24 1.78 10.65
C PRO A 158 -1.63 2.15 11.15
N SER A 159 -2.55 2.33 10.21
CA SER A 159 -3.96 2.56 10.51
C SER A 159 -4.71 1.24 10.43
N GLU A 160 -5.55 1.00 11.42
CA GLU A 160 -6.53 -0.08 11.40
C GLU A 160 -7.83 0.49 10.85
N LEU A 161 -8.07 0.35 9.55
CA LEU A 161 -9.34 0.81 9.00
C LEU A 161 -10.46 -0.19 9.30
N VAL A 162 -11.62 0.33 9.70
CA VAL A 162 -12.79 -0.43 10.11
C VAL A 162 -13.93 -0.23 9.11
N GLN A 163 -14.78 -1.24 8.94
CA GLN A 163 -16.05 -1.07 8.21
C GLN A 163 -17.16 -0.71 9.18
N HIS A 164 -18.00 0.24 8.79
CA HIS A 164 -19.21 0.60 9.55
C HIS A 164 -20.42 0.43 8.64
N SER A 165 -21.51 -0.12 9.20
CA SER A 165 -22.80 -0.21 8.51
C SER A 165 -23.41 1.18 8.28
N ASN A 166 -23.30 2.07 9.26
CA ASN A 166 -23.65 3.49 9.17
C ASN A 166 -22.45 4.37 9.60
N PRO A 167 -21.50 4.63 8.68
CA PRO A 167 -20.29 5.38 9.02
C PRO A 167 -20.60 6.83 9.39
N ALA A 168 -21.60 7.47 8.77
CA ALA A 168 -21.97 8.85 9.11
C ALA A 168 -22.41 8.97 10.58
N LYS A 169 -23.29 8.06 11.02
CA LYS A 169 -23.74 8.03 12.42
C LYS A 169 -22.59 7.70 13.37
N TYR A 170 -21.79 6.69 13.06
CA TYR A 170 -20.64 6.30 13.89
C TYR A 170 -19.69 7.47 14.15
N PHE A 171 -19.25 8.18 13.11
CA PHE A 171 -18.30 9.28 13.30
C PHE A 171 -18.93 10.51 13.98
N TYR A 172 -20.23 10.72 13.81
CA TYR A 172 -20.97 11.75 14.52
C TYR A 172 -21.10 11.43 16.01
N ASP A 173 -21.57 10.22 16.35
CA ASP A 173 -21.80 9.80 17.75
C ASP A 173 -20.49 9.72 18.55
N GLU A 174 -19.44 9.11 17.98
CA GLU A 174 -18.21 8.79 18.72
C GLU A 174 -17.24 9.98 18.80
N PHE A 175 -17.27 10.87 17.81
CA PHE A 175 -16.27 11.94 17.69
C PHE A 175 -16.86 13.34 17.48
N GLY A 176 -18.17 13.48 17.33
CA GLY A 176 -18.80 14.75 16.96
C GLY A 176 -18.40 15.26 15.57
N ILE A 177 -17.94 14.37 14.68
CA ILE A 177 -17.41 14.74 13.37
C ILE A 177 -18.44 14.49 12.27
N GLY A 178 -18.77 15.56 11.52
CA GLY A 178 -19.70 15.52 10.39
C GLY A 178 -21.15 15.79 10.80
N SER A 179 -22.10 15.45 9.93
CA SER A 179 -23.54 15.48 10.22
C SER A 179 -24.27 14.31 9.56
N VAL A 180 -25.39 13.90 10.16
CA VAL A 180 -26.19 12.73 9.75
C VAL A 180 -27.40 13.08 8.87
N ASP A 181 -27.89 14.32 8.93
CA ASP A 181 -29.07 14.83 8.20
C ASP A 181 -28.82 16.23 7.59
#